data_AF-A0A8H5HL74-F1
#
_entry.id   AF-A0A8H5HL74-F1
#
_cell.length_a   1.000
_cell.length_b   1.000
_cell.length_c   1.000
_cell.angle_alpha   90.00
_cell.angle_beta   90.00
_cell.angle_gamma   90.00
#
_symmetry.space_group_name_H-M   'P 1'
#
loop_
_entity.id
_entity.type
_entity.pdbx_description
1 polymer ?
#
loop_
_entity_poly.entity_id
_entity_poly.type
_entity_poly.pdbx_seq_one_letter_code
_entity_poly.pdbx_strand_id
1 'polypeptide(L)'
;MKSTTEGRDGAVERELSNHQRGIVDTCFEEGQFESAIALMEQLRTSNAKPAVSHVRQLIYIALQPEHPPAVKEMASTDVPSSPSKAALKKGIPSGPAVHAARRLLSSYAITNLPATIARALPCYEDPRKDQGPHNLDGSLESVIGPQSMCIPMAKSCWHILTEDFTQHGPSYSLPSGKGKKRAHHSDSADEAITGNAVVGPDAWPVLDWLLLLFEQDEMLTAACGSGRFSDLLLQQIPCPRSDSGPRWDTEVPLRIVFYCLEEEDLRRQALGTRLMTLLINLSYAGLLDLPIFVSSVYSRLTATELEKLPALFSGLSPSLAVHRFKVLLCQKLLTDSRHATHREARPQPQIRAQPRALRQTRTESSMKSISDESVKPPTSSAQLNKTTMPGYAEIQRLVEMKVSPFSANVSSSFVLRIKFELLTSYGMLQSAASSAEKDAEWLAALRGGRIAHTSDLAFGSDDLEGGESGAFRTTFQSILSTW
;
A
#
# COMPACT_ATOMS: atom_id res chain seq x y z
N MET A 1 22.01 15.84 -0.73
CA MET A 1 21.80 16.45 -2.06
C MET A 1 20.47 17.18 -2.03
N LYS A 2 20.48 18.52 -2.13
CA LYS A 2 19.25 19.30 -2.33
C LYS A 2 18.87 19.15 -3.81
N SER A 3 17.97 18.22 -4.09
CA SER A 3 17.33 18.09 -5.40
C SER A 3 16.49 19.35 -5.63
N THR A 4 16.98 20.23 -6.50
CA THR A 4 16.22 21.38 -7.01
C THR A 4 15.19 20.86 -8.01
N THR A 5 13.98 20.67 -7.52
CA THR A 5 12.78 20.33 -8.29
C THR A 5 12.33 21.53 -9.12
N GLU A 6 12.91 21.70 -10.31
CA GLU A 6 12.43 22.64 -11.33
C GLU A 6 11.63 21.86 -12.38
N GLY A 7 10.31 21.71 -12.16
CA GLY A 7 9.43 20.94 -13.06
C GLY A 7 7.93 21.23 -12.95
N ARG A 8 7.53 22.05 -11.97
CA ARG A 8 6.30 22.85 -11.95
C ARG A 8 6.78 24.24 -11.59
N ASP A 9 6.22 25.27 -12.22
CA ASP A 9 6.50 26.69 -11.95
C ASP A 9 6.87 26.90 -10.47
N GLY A 10 8.07 27.41 -10.19
CA GLY A 10 8.85 27.26 -8.93
C GLY A 10 8.24 27.86 -7.65
N ALA A 11 6.93 27.83 -7.49
CA ALA A 11 6.22 28.23 -6.29
C ALA A 11 6.38 27.14 -5.22
N VAL A 12 7.40 27.31 -4.38
CA VAL A 12 7.51 26.61 -3.10
C VAL A 12 6.22 26.87 -2.30
N GLU A 13 5.49 25.80 -1.98
CA GLU A 13 4.31 25.88 -1.12
C GLU A 13 4.66 26.59 0.22
N ARG A 14 3.88 27.61 0.58
CA ARG A 14 4.05 28.44 1.77
C ARG A 14 3.07 28.02 2.86
N GLU A 15 3.50 28.06 4.11
CA GLU A 15 2.60 27.81 5.24
C GLU A 15 1.49 28.88 5.29
N LEU A 16 0.27 28.48 5.64
CA LEU A 16 -0.84 29.42 5.85
C LEU A 16 -0.48 30.45 6.93
N SER A 17 -0.95 31.69 6.74
CA SER A 17 -0.77 32.73 7.76
C SER A 17 -1.46 32.33 9.07
N ASN A 18 -0.96 32.85 10.20
CA ASN A 18 -1.57 32.59 11.51
C ASN A 18 -3.04 33.00 11.55
N HIS A 19 -3.41 34.07 10.83
CA HIS A 19 -4.79 34.52 10.73
C HIS A 19 -5.68 33.52 9.97
N GLN A 20 -5.23 33.04 8.80
CA GLN A 20 -5.97 32.03 8.03
C GLN A 20 -6.14 30.73 8.82
N ARG A 21 -5.10 30.29 9.54
CA ARG A 21 -5.18 29.14 10.43
C ARG A 21 -6.16 29.37 11.57
N GLY A 22 -6.07 30.51 12.24
CA GLY A 22 -6.93 30.88 13.36
C GLY A 22 -8.42 30.89 13.01
N ILE A 23 -8.81 31.35 11.81
CA ILE A 23 -10.22 31.31 11.39
C ILE A 23 -10.72 29.86 11.30
N VAL A 24 -9.92 28.95 10.71
CA VAL A 24 -10.27 27.53 10.61
C VAL A 24 -10.33 26.88 11.99
N ASP A 25 -9.36 27.20 12.86
CA ASP A 25 -9.31 26.71 14.25
C ASP A 25 -10.57 27.13 15.03
N THR A 26 -10.98 28.39 14.95
CA THR A 26 -12.20 28.89 15.60
C THR A 26 -13.45 28.13 15.13
N CYS A 27 -13.59 27.85 13.83
CA CYS A 27 -14.72 27.06 13.34
C CYS A 27 -14.71 25.62 13.89
N PHE A 28 -13.54 24.98 14.00
CA PHE A 28 -13.42 23.65 14.61
C PHE A 28 -13.66 23.66 16.14
N GLU A 29 -13.23 24.70 16.84
CA GLU A 29 -13.49 24.93 18.28
C GLU A 29 -14.98 25.12 18.57
N GLU A 30 -15.71 25.80 17.69
CA GLU A 30 -17.15 26.01 17.82
C GLU A 30 -18.00 24.78 17.41
N GLY A 31 -17.37 23.73 16.86
CA GLY A 31 -18.04 22.55 16.32
C GLY A 31 -18.71 22.78 14.96
N GLN A 32 -18.35 23.86 14.25
CA GLN A 32 -18.86 24.20 12.93
C GLN A 32 -18.05 23.51 11.82
N PHE A 33 -18.02 22.17 11.84
CA PHE A 33 -17.17 21.36 10.95
C PHE A 33 -17.37 21.69 9.46
N GLU A 34 -18.61 21.86 9.00
CA GLU A 34 -18.92 22.18 7.60
C GLU A 34 -18.33 23.53 7.17
N SER A 35 -18.42 24.53 8.05
CA SER A 35 -17.87 25.87 7.78
C SER A 35 -16.34 25.86 7.78
N ALA A 36 -15.72 25.14 8.73
CA ALA A 36 -14.28 24.94 8.76
C ALA A 36 -13.77 24.29 7.46
N ILE A 37 -14.43 23.20 7.02
CA ILE A 37 -14.08 22.49 5.78
C ILE A 37 -14.28 23.39 4.55
N ALA A 38 -15.37 24.16 4.50
CA ALA A 38 -15.62 25.10 3.39
C ALA A 38 -14.55 26.20 3.32
N LEU A 39 -14.12 26.73 4.46
CA LEU A 39 -13.01 27.71 4.53
C LEU A 39 -11.69 27.10 4.08
N MET A 40 -11.39 25.87 4.53
CA MET A 40 -10.20 25.15 4.08
C MET A 40 -10.18 24.91 2.56
N GLU A 41 -11.34 24.61 1.96
CA GLU A 41 -11.49 24.49 0.51
C GLU A 41 -11.27 25.84 -0.20
N GLN A 42 -11.75 26.96 0.37
CA GLN A 42 -11.48 28.31 -0.17
C GLN A 42 -10.01 28.71 -0.07
N LEU A 43 -9.31 28.25 0.98
CA LEU A 43 -7.89 28.51 1.20
C LEU A 43 -6.98 27.56 0.38
N ARG A 44 -7.53 26.49 -0.19
CA ARG A 44 -6.80 25.50 -0.98
C ARG A 44 -6.24 26.15 -2.24
N THR A 45 -4.92 26.19 -2.33
CA THR A 45 -4.20 26.60 -3.53
C THR A 45 -2.93 25.75 -3.66
N SER A 46 -2.38 25.64 -4.87
CA SER A 46 -1.12 24.90 -5.11
C SER A 46 0.10 25.51 -4.41
N ASN A 47 -0.03 26.73 -3.87
CA ASN A 47 1.06 27.50 -3.28
C ASN A 47 0.90 27.63 -1.75
N ALA A 48 -0.17 27.09 -1.16
CA ALA A 48 -0.45 27.19 0.27
C ALA A 48 -0.53 25.79 0.90
N LYS A 49 0.24 25.56 1.97
CA LYS A 49 0.25 24.32 2.74
C LYS A 49 -0.87 24.34 3.75
N PRO A 50 -1.80 23.37 3.74
CA PRO A 50 -2.73 23.22 4.85
C PRO A 50 -1.96 22.86 6.12
N ALA A 51 -2.45 23.31 7.27
CA ALA A 51 -1.84 22.96 8.55
C ALA A 51 -1.98 21.45 8.80
N VAL A 52 -0.93 20.84 9.36
CA VAL A 52 -0.91 19.39 9.60
C VAL A 52 -2.03 18.96 10.55
N SER A 53 -2.34 19.77 11.57
CA SER A 53 -3.46 19.55 12.48
C SER A 53 -4.81 19.52 11.76
N HIS A 54 -5.05 20.46 10.83
CA HIS A 54 -6.29 20.50 10.06
C HIS A 54 -6.46 19.28 9.16
N VAL A 55 -5.38 18.85 8.48
CA VAL A 55 -5.42 17.62 7.68
C VAL A 55 -5.70 16.39 8.56
N ARG A 56 -5.12 16.29 9.75
CA ARG A 56 -5.45 15.20 10.70
C ARG A 56 -6.91 15.20 11.13
N GLN A 57 -7.46 16.38 11.46
CA GLN A 57 -8.86 16.52 11.80
C GLN A 57 -9.77 16.14 10.61
N LEU A 58 -9.41 16.52 9.38
CA LEU A 58 -10.13 16.09 8.17
C LEU A 58 -10.11 14.57 8.00
N ILE A 59 -8.97 13.91 8.20
CA ILE A 59 -8.87 12.44 8.13
C ILE A 59 -9.79 11.82 9.19
N TYR A 60 -9.74 12.31 10.42
CA TYR A 60 -10.60 11.82 11.50
C TYR A 60 -12.09 11.99 11.18
N ILE A 61 -12.50 13.15 10.64
CA ILE A 61 -13.87 13.40 10.19
C ILE A 61 -14.26 12.46 9.04
N ALA A 62 -13.37 12.25 8.06
CA ALA A 62 -13.64 11.41 6.90
C ALA A 62 -13.81 9.92 7.23
N LEU A 63 -13.23 9.47 8.35
CA LEU A 63 -13.37 8.11 8.91
C LEU A 63 -14.63 7.92 9.74
N GLN A 64 -15.40 8.98 10.03
CA GLN A 64 -16.67 8.83 10.75
C GLN A 64 -17.74 8.20 9.85
N PRO A 65 -18.74 7.50 10.45
CA PRO A 65 -19.88 7.01 9.70
C PRO A 65 -20.69 8.17 9.11
N GLU A 66 -21.12 8.03 7.86
CA GLU A 66 -21.92 9.05 7.18
C GLU A 66 -23.31 9.22 7.82
N HIS A 67 -23.84 8.13 8.38
CA HIS A 67 -25.08 8.10 9.14
C HIS A 67 -24.76 7.70 10.58
N PRO A 68 -24.41 8.66 11.46
CA PRO A 68 -24.17 8.33 12.86
C PRO A 68 -25.43 7.68 13.45
N PRO A 69 -25.27 6.62 14.26
CA PRO A 69 -26.41 5.93 14.87
C PRO A 69 -27.27 6.96 15.60
N ALA A 70 -28.58 6.92 15.35
CA ALA A 70 -29.50 7.85 16.00
C ALA A 70 -29.29 7.74 17.51
N VAL A 71 -28.90 8.84 18.16
CA VAL A 71 -28.59 8.96 19.60
C VAL A 71 -29.82 8.66 20.50
N LYS A 72 -30.89 8.08 19.94
CA LYS A 72 -32.20 7.87 20.53
C LYS A 72 -32.25 6.79 21.62
N GLU A 73 -31.21 5.98 21.85
CA GLU A 73 -31.25 4.93 22.88
C GLU A 73 -30.61 5.27 24.24
N MET A 74 -29.86 6.37 24.38
CA MET A 74 -29.28 6.76 25.68
C MET A 74 -29.97 7.93 26.38
N ALA A 75 -31.04 8.50 25.80
CA ALA A 75 -31.61 9.77 26.26
C ALA A 75 -33.14 9.77 26.42
N SER A 76 -33.77 8.63 26.71
CA SER A 76 -35.19 8.58 27.11
C SER A 76 -35.39 8.85 28.61
N THR A 77 -34.82 9.93 29.12
CA THR A 77 -35.32 10.56 30.37
C THR A 77 -35.34 12.07 30.17
N ASP A 78 -36.55 12.65 30.14
CA ASP A 78 -36.86 14.09 30.03
C ASP A 78 -36.35 14.89 31.25
N VAL A 79 -35.05 14.87 31.48
CA VAL A 79 -34.40 15.72 32.47
C VAL A 79 -33.72 16.87 31.71
N PRO A 80 -34.02 18.13 32.06
CA PRO A 80 -33.38 19.29 31.45
C PRO A 80 -31.86 19.12 31.54
N SER A 81 -31.24 18.91 30.38
CA SER A 81 -29.85 18.55 30.28
C SER A 81 -29.01 19.75 30.70
N SER A 82 -28.19 19.58 31.74
CA SER A 82 -27.17 20.56 32.16
C SER A 82 -26.35 21.03 30.94
N PRO A 83 -25.94 22.32 30.86
CA PRO A 83 -25.19 22.89 29.74
C PRO A 83 -23.98 22.04 29.30
N SER A 84 -23.35 21.32 30.23
CA SER A 84 -22.24 20.41 29.96
C SER A 84 -22.60 19.21 29.06
N LYS A 85 -23.86 18.74 29.07
CA LYS A 85 -24.32 17.65 28.17
C LYS A 85 -24.67 18.15 26.77
N ALA A 86 -25.02 19.44 26.62
CA ALA A 86 -25.25 20.04 25.31
C ALA A 86 -23.92 20.24 24.52
N ALA A 87 -22.82 20.51 25.22
CA ALA A 87 -21.49 20.58 24.63
C ALA A 87 -21.01 19.23 24.06
N LEU A 88 -21.37 18.10 24.69
CA LEU A 88 -21.02 16.76 24.22
C LEU A 88 -21.59 16.41 22.83
N LYS A 89 -22.77 16.96 22.47
CA LYS A 89 -23.37 16.74 21.14
C LYS A 89 -22.65 17.51 20.02
N LYS A 90 -21.86 18.54 20.34
CA LYS A 90 -21.13 19.34 19.35
C LYS A 90 -19.87 18.66 18.80
N GLY A 91 -19.46 17.52 19.35
CA GLY A 91 -18.23 16.83 18.95
C GLY A 91 -18.38 15.79 17.84
N ILE A 92 -19.60 15.48 17.39
CA ILE A 92 -19.83 14.47 16.35
C ILE A 92 -20.00 15.17 15.00
N PRO A 93 -19.16 14.90 14.00
CA PRO A 93 -19.33 15.45 12.66
C PRO A 93 -20.67 15.03 12.03
N SER A 94 -21.31 15.96 11.33
CA SER A 94 -22.52 15.67 10.55
C SER A 94 -22.17 14.86 9.29
N GLY A 95 -23.13 14.10 8.74
CA GLY A 95 -22.95 13.39 7.46
C GLY A 95 -22.45 14.30 6.32
N PRO A 96 -23.02 15.52 6.14
CA PRO A 96 -22.48 16.48 5.17
C PRO A 96 -21.04 16.92 5.45
N ALA A 97 -20.64 17.08 6.72
CA ALA A 97 -19.24 17.35 7.06
C ALA A 97 -18.31 16.18 6.70
N VAL A 98 -18.74 14.94 6.97
CA VAL A 98 -18.00 13.72 6.57
C VAL A 98 -17.79 13.69 5.06
N HIS A 99 -18.84 13.90 4.28
CA HIS A 99 -18.76 13.93 2.82
C HIS A 99 -17.87 15.07 2.30
N ALA A 100 -18.00 16.27 2.87
CA ALA A 100 -17.18 17.43 2.50
C ALA A 100 -15.70 17.21 2.84
N ALA A 101 -15.39 16.57 3.97
CA ALA A 101 -14.02 16.23 4.35
C ALA A 101 -13.40 15.23 3.38
N ARG A 102 -14.12 14.15 3.03
CA ARG A 102 -13.68 13.16 2.02
C ARG A 102 -13.34 13.84 0.69
N ARG A 103 -14.23 14.70 0.20
CA ARG A 103 -14.02 15.47 -1.05
C ARG A 103 -12.82 16.43 -0.97
N LEU A 104 -12.67 17.12 0.16
CA LEU A 104 -11.55 18.05 0.36
C LEU A 104 -10.21 17.32 0.41
N LEU A 105 -10.13 16.16 1.07
CA LEU A 105 -8.92 15.33 1.10
C LEU A 105 -8.48 14.91 -0.31
N SER A 106 -9.41 14.42 -1.14
CA SER A 106 -9.13 14.12 -2.56
C SER A 106 -8.68 15.36 -3.33
N SER A 107 -9.30 16.51 -3.08
CA SER A 107 -8.93 17.77 -3.73
C SER A 107 -7.52 18.25 -3.33
N TYR A 108 -7.13 18.06 -2.07
CA TYR A 108 -5.77 18.32 -1.61
C TYR A 108 -4.75 17.38 -2.26
N ALA A 109 -5.05 16.09 -2.41
CA ALA A 109 -4.14 15.15 -3.06
C ALA A 109 -3.82 15.55 -4.52
N ILE A 110 -4.75 16.22 -5.20
CA ILE A 110 -4.57 16.71 -6.59
C ILE A 110 -3.83 18.06 -6.63
N THR A 111 -4.09 18.93 -5.67
CA THR A 111 -3.68 20.36 -5.73
C THR A 111 -2.34 20.62 -5.07
N ASN A 112 -2.06 19.92 -3.98
CA ASN A 112 -0.90 20.12 -3.14
C ASN A 112 0.14 19.04 -3.35
N LEU A 113 1.37 19.30 -2.90
CA LEU A 113 2.43 18.31 -2.91
C LEU A 113 2.05 17.12 -2.00
N PRO A 114 2.15 15.87 -2.47
CA PRO A 114 1.81 14.69 -1.67
C PRO A 114 2.53 14.66 -0.33
N ALA A 115 3.82 15.01 -0.32
CA ALA A 115 4.63 15.08 0.88
C ALA A 115 4.08 16.07 1.94
N THR A 116 3.49 17.19 1.52
CA THR A 116 2.91 18.19 2.43
C THR A 116 1.71 17.64 3.18
N ILE A 117 0.82 16.94 2.46
CA ILE A 117 -0.39 16.32 2.99
C ILE A 117 -0.04 15.11 3.86
N ALA A 118 0.91 14.28 3.41
CA ALA A 118 1.35 13.07 4.11
C ALA A 118 2.00 13.34 5.48
N ARG A 119 2.42 14.58 5.79
CA ARG A 119 2.86 14.97 7.15
C ARG A 119 1.79 14.71 8.23
N ALA A 120 0.53 14.64 7.84
CA ALA A 120 -0.57 14.33 8.73
C ALA A 120 -0.74 12.84 8.99
N LEU A 121 -0.19 11.98 8.14
CA LEU A 121 -0.31 10.53 8.26
C LEU A 121 0.69 9.98 9.27
N PRO A 122 0.34 8.89 9.97
CA PRO A 122 1.33 8.06 10.64
C PRO A 122 2.32 7.48 9.63
N CYS A 123 3.58 7.29 10.03
CA CYS A 123 4.59 6.61 9.25
C CYS A 123 5.56 5.86 10.17
N TYR A 124 6.21 4.82 9.65
CA TYR A 124 7.27 4.17 10.42
C TYR A 124 8.46 5.13 10.59
N GLU A 125 8.99 5.18 11.81
CA GLU A 125 10.21 5.93 12.10
C GLU A 125 11.34 5.40 11.21
N ASP A 126 12.00 6.32 10.50
CA ASP A 126 13.22 6.01 9.76
C ASP A 126 14.41 6.41 10.64
N PRO A 127 15.15 5.45 11.23
CA PRO A 127 16.26 5.76 12.13
C PRO A 127 17.39 6.54 11.45
N ARG A 128 17.37 6.61 10.11
CA ARG A 128 18.36 7.33 9.29
C ARG A 128 17.99 8.80 9.08
N LYS A 129 16.73 9.17 9.33
CA LYS A 129 16.30 10.56 9.28
C LYS A 129 16.39 11.10 10.70
N ASP A 130 17.30 12.06 10.92
CA ASP A 130 17.29 12.94 12.08
C ASP A 130 16.01 13.79 12.02
N GLN A 131 14.88 13.18 12.33
CA GLN A 131 13.64 13.91 12.48
C GLN A 131 13.77 14.66 13.80
N GLY A 132 13.84 15.99 13.70
CA GLY A 132 13.65 16.84 14.87
C GLY A 132 12.36 16.43 15.60
N PRO A 133 12.24 16.73 16.91
CA PRO A 133 11.07 16.34 17.68
C PRO A 133 9.81 16.65 16.88
N HIS A 134 8.97 15.63 16.67
CA HIS A 134 7.69 15.81 15.98
C HIS A 134 6.95 16.92 16.71
N ASN A 135 7.02 18.13 16.16
CA ASN A 135 6.35 19.29 16.71
C ASN A 135 4.85 18.99 16.58
N LEU A 136 4.24 18.54 17.68
CA LEU A 136 2.80 18.39 17.86
C LEU A 136 2.14 19.80 17.95
N ASP A 137 2.58 20.71 17.09
CA ASP A 137 2.38 22.16 17.14
C ASP A 137 1.02 22.55 16.57
N GLY A 138 -0.02 21.80 16.95
CA GLY A 138 -1.41 22.09 16.62
C GLY A 138 -2.19 22.50 17.86
N SER A 139 -3.06 23.50 17.74
CA SER A 139 -4.06 23.81 18.76
C SER A 139 -4.89 22.55 19.04
N LEU A 140 -4.72 21.98 20.23
CA LEU A 140 -5.57 20.91 20.76
C LEU A 140 -6.87 21.46 21.35
N GLU A 141 -7.13 22.76 21.20
CA GLU A 141 -8.29 23.43 21.80
C GLU A 141 -9.59 23.14 21.05
N SER A 142 -9.51 22.73 19.77
CA SER A 142 -10.67 22.30 19.00
C SER A 142 -11.35 21.05 19.58
N VAL A 143 -12.67 20.94 19.45
CA VAL A 143 -13.46 19.82 20.02
C VAL A 143 -12.99 18.46 19.51
N ILE A 144 -12.62 18.41 18.22
CA ILE A 144 -12.15 17.19 17.55
C ILE A 144 -10.62 17.05 17.55
N GLY A 145 -9.90 18.10 17.97
CA GLY A 145 -8.44 18.12 18.04
C GLY A 145 -7.89 16.93 18.85
N PRO A 146 -8.28 16.77 20.13
CA PRO A 146 -7.86 15.65 20.95
C PRO A 146 -8.24 14.28 20.37
N GLN A 147 -9.40 14.17 19.73
CA GLN A 147 -9.85 12.91 19.12
C GLN A 147 -9.01 12.54 17.89
N SER A 148 -8.68 13.52 17.05
CA SER A 148 -7.84 13.32 15.86
C SER A 148 -6.41 12.89 16.20
N MET A 149 -5.97 13.02 17.45
CA MET A 149 -4.66 12.57 17.91
C MET A 149 -4.49 11.05 17.88
N CYS A 150 -5.57 10.26 17.73
CA CYS A 150 -5.42 8.83 17.45
C CYS A 150 -4.69 8.56 16.12
N ILE A 151 -4.81 9.44 15.12
CA ILE A 151 -4.20 9.28 13.79
C ILE A 151 -2.67 9.19 13.87
N PRO A 152 -1.93 10.16 14.44
CA PRO A 152 -0.48 10.07 14.56
C PRO A 152 -0.01 8.98 15.55
N MET A 153 -0.88 8.48 16.42
CA MET A 153 -0.55 7.37 17.33
C MET A 153 -0.66 6.00 16.65
N ALA A 154 -1.29 5.93 15.48
CA ALA A 154 -1.34 4.70 14.71
C ALA A 154 0.04 4.34 14.17
N LYS A 155 0.33 3.04 14.07
CA LYS A 155 1.63 2.52 13.63
C LYS A 155 1.92 2.83 12.15
N SER A 156 0.89 2.88 11.32
CA SER A 156 0.96 3.21 9.89
C SER A 156 -0.40 3.63 9.37
N CYS A 157 -0.45 4.19 8.17
CA CYS A 157 -1.71 4.66 7.58
C CYS A 157 -2.70 3.51 7.34
N TRP A 158 -2.24 2.26 7.27
CA TRP A 158 -3.11 1.10 7.11
C TRP A 158 -3.95 0.82 8.36
N HIS A 159 -3.44 1.17 9.55
CA HIS A 159 -4.14 0.91 10.81
C HIS A 159 -5.33 1.86 10.99
N ILE A 160 -5.31 3.05 10.38
CA ILE A 160 -6.45 3.98 10.48
C ILE A 160 -7.66 3.51 9.66
N LEU A 161 -7.47 2.52 8.79
CA LEU A 161 -8.51 1.97 7.94
C LEU A 161 -9.30 0.86 8.62
N THR A 162 -8.85 0.34 9.78
CA THR A 162 -9.56 -0.75 10.43
C THR A 162 -10.93 -0.29 10.92
N GLU A 163 -11.87 -1.24 10.99
CA GLU A 163 -13.15 -1.00 11.64
C GLU A 163 -12.93 -0.46 13.07
N ASP A 164 -13.81 0.46 13.49
CA ASP A 164 -13.81 1.07 14.81
C ASP A 164 -12.53 1.83 15.22
N PHE A 165 -11.62 2.14 14.29
CA PHE A 165 -10.39 2.88 14.61
C PHE A 165 -10.67 4.19 15.36
N THR A 166 -11.72 4.93 14.97
CA THR A 166 -12.11 6.19 15.61
C THR A 166 -12.87 6.01 16.93
N GLN A 167 -13.40 4.81 17.20
CA GLN A 167 -14.13 4.49 18.43
C GLN A 167 -13.20 4.06 19.57
N HIS A 168 -12.07 3.43 19.24
CA HIS A 168 -11.05 2.97 20.19
C HIS A 168 -10.08 4.06 20.64
N GLY A 169 -10.35 5.32 20.29
CA GLY A 169 -9.53 6.45 20.70
C GLY A 169 -9.29 6.37 22.21
N PRO A 170 -8.05 6.57 22.69
CA PRO A 170 -7.77 6.54 24.10
C PRO A 170 -8.78 7.46 24.75
N SER A 171 -9.60 6.90 25.64
CA SER A 171 -10.39 7.72 26.54
C SER A 171 -9.36 8.55 27.27
N TYR A 172 -9.08 9.75 26.75
CA TYR A 172 -8.33 10.79 27.42
C TYR A 172 -9.23 11.18 28.59
N SER A 173 -9.28 10.31 29.60
CA SER A 173 -9.78 10.63 30.90
C SER A 173 -8.89 11.77 31.35
N LEU A 174 -9.38 12.99 31.15
CA LEU A 174 -8.85 14.21 31.73
C LEU A 174 -8.40 13.84 33.13
N PRO A 175 -7.14 14.15 33.52
CA PRO A 175 -6.53 13.65 34.75
C PRO A 175 -7.41 14.01 35.94
N SER A 176 -8.31 13.10 36.30
CA SER A 176 -9.25 13.26 37.38
C SER A 176 -8.46 13.05 38.66
N GLY A 177 -8.03 14.17 39.24
CA GLY A 177 -7.69 14.32 40.65
C GLY A 177 -6.89 13.21 41.32
N LYS A 178 -5.57 13.43 41.44
CA LYS A 178 -4.69 12.96 42.54
C LYS A 178 -5.05 11.59 43.16
N GLY A 179 -4.94 10.51 42.40
CA GLY A 179 -4.94 9.14 42.91
C GLY A 179 -3.65 8.42 42.55
N LYS A 180 -2.67 8.39 43.46
CA LYS A 180 -1.38 7.71 43.30
C LYS A 180 -1.58 6.19 43.27
N LYS A 181 -1.94 5.61 42.13
CA LYS A 181 -1.88 4.17 41.89
C LYS A 181 -1.00 3.89 40.68
N ARG A 182 0.02 3.05 40.91
CA ARG A 182 1.01 2.60 39.92
C ARG A 182 0.27 2.00 38.73
N ALA A 183 0.26 2.70 37.61
CA ALA A 183 -0.26 2.19 36.35
C ALA A 183 0.69 1.07 35.86
N HIS A 184 0.17 -0.15 35.82
CA HIS A 184 0.79 -1.25 35.13
C HIS A 184 0.79 -0.88 33.65
N HIS A 185 1.98 -0.74 33.04
CA HIS A 185 2.13 -0.50 31.61
C HIS A 185 1.68 -1.79 30.90
N SER A 186 0.40 -1.85 30.50
CA SER A 186 -0.09 -2.94 29.66
C SER A 186 0.48 -2.73 28.26
N ASP A 187 1.43 -3.58 27.87
CA ASP A 187 1.91 -3.81 26.49
C ASP A 187 0.78 -4.35 25.59
N SER A 188 -0.38 -3.67 25.58
CA SER A 188 -1.61 -4.11 24.90
C SER A 188 -1.77 -3.50 23.50
N ALA A 189 -0.68 -3.02 22.90
CA ALA A 189 -0.69 -2.42 21.55
C ALA A 189 -0.29 -3.41 20.45
N ASP A 190 -0.12 -4.70 20.79
CA ASP A 190 0.16 -5.79 19.84
C ASP A 190 -1.06 -6.73 19.71
N GLU A 191 -2.28 -6.21 19.89
CA GLU A 191 -3.46 -6.88 19.31
C GLU A 191 -3.29 -6.83 17.80
N ALA A 192 -2.66 -7.88 17.28
CA ALA A 192 -2.59 -8.16 15.86
C ALA A 192 -3.98 -7.99 15.27
N ILE A 193 -4.06 -7.30 14.13
CA ILE A 193 -5.27 -7.16 13.31
C ILE A 193 -5.82 -8.58 13.07
N THR A 194 -6.69 -9.05 13.95
CA THR A 194 -7.17 -10.44 13.99
C THR A 194 -8.63 -10.51 13.57
N GLY A 195 -9.33 -9.38 13.54
CA GLY A 195 -10.64 -9.25 12.91
C GLY A 195 -10.58 -9.53 11.41
N ASN A 196 -11.65 -10.09 10.85
CA ASN A 196 -11.71 -10.52 9.44
C ASN A 196 -11.59 -9.34 8.47
N ALA A 197 -12.20 -8.18 8.77
CA ALA A 197 -12.18 -7.00 7.93
C ALA A 197 -10.91 -6.16 8.14
N VAL A 198 -10.20 -5.86 7.05
CA VAL A 198 -8.97 -5.03 7.08
C VAL A 198 -9.29 -3.56 6.84
N VAL A 199 -10.38 -3.29 6.13
CA VAL A 199 -10.88 -1.96 5.80
C VAL A 199 -12.30 -1.86 6.34
N GLY A 200 -12.53 -0.96 7.28
CA GLY A 200 -13.85 -0.71 7.84
C GLY A 200 -14.83 -0.17 6.79
N PRO A 201 -16.14 -0.35 7.00
CA PRO A 201 -17.17 0.01 6.02
C PRO A 201 -17.16 1.50 5.64
N ASP A 202 -16.73 2.39 6.54
CA ASP A 202 -16.64 3.83 6.30
C ASP A 202 -15.25 4.30 5.85
N ALA A 203 -14.26 3.41 5.82
CA ALA A 203 -12.87 3.75 5.52
C ALA A 203 -12.52 3.66 4.02
N TRP A 204 -13.41 3.13 3.17
CA TRP A 204 -13.18 3.00 1.72
C TRP A 204 -12.82 4.33 1.02
N PRO A 205 -13.49 5.46 1.28
CA PRO A 205 -13.11 6.74 0.68
C PRO A 205 -11.72 7.21 1.13
N VAL A 206 -11.31 6.88 2.37
CA VAL A 206 -9.98 7.20 2.89
C VAL A 206 -8.91 6.32 2.25
N LEU A 207 -9.19 5.04 2.02
CA LEU A 207 -8.31 4.16 1.24
C LEU A 207 -8.12 4.71 -0.19
N ASP A 208 -9.19 5.08 -0.87
CA ASP A 208 -9.12 5.68 -2.22
C ASP A 208 -8.26 6.94 -2.23
N TRP A 209 -8.45 7.82 -1.25
CA TRP A 209 -7.63 9.02 -1.07
C TRP A 209 -6.14 8.71 -0.81
N LEU A 210 -5.82 7.73 0.04
CA LEU A 210 -4.44 7.30 0.29
C LEU A 210 -3.77 6.81 -1.01
N LEU A 211 -4.47 5.98 -1.79
CA LEU A 211 -3.96 5.48 -3.07
C LEU A 211 -3.75 6.61 -4.07
N LEU A 212 -4.69 7.55 -4.16
CA LEU A 212 -4.53 8.74 -4.99
C LEU A 212 -3.28 9.55 -4.57
N LEU A 213 -3.06 9.72 -3.27
CA LEU A 213 -1.90 10.43 -2.74
C LEU A 213 -0.57 9.74 -3.14
N PHE A 214 -0.51 8.42 -3.03
CA PHE A 214 0.68 7.63 -3.42
C PHE A 214 0.91 7.62 -4.92
N GLU A 215 -0.15 7.55 -5.73
CA GLU A 215 -0.05 7.63 -7.20
C GLU A 215 0.48 9.00 -7.66
N GLN A 216 0.04 10.09 -7.03
CA GLN A 216 0.58 11.43 -7.32
C GLN A 216 2.06 11.54 -6.94
N ASP A 217 2.45 10.98 -5.79
CA ASP A 217 3.85 10.92 -5.36
C ASP A 217 4.72 10.11 -6.32
N GLU A 218 4.20 8.98 -6.80
CA GLU A 218 4.84 8.18 -7.84
C GLU A 218 5.02 8.95 -9.16
N MET A 219 3.99 9.67 -9.60
CA MET A 219 4.06 10.48 -10.80
C MET A 219 5.10 11.59 -10.70
N LEU A 220 5.19 12.27 -9.56
CA LEU A 220 6.20 13.31 -9.31
C LEU A 220 7.61 12.73 -9.29
N THR A 221 7.79 11.57 -8.65
CA THR A 221 9.08 10.86 -8.58
C THR A 221 9.55 10.43 -9.98
N ALA A 222 8.62 9.93 -10.80
CA ALA A 222 8.86 9.57 -12.20
C ALA A 222 9.24 10.80 -13.04
N ALA A 223 8.55 11.92 -12.87
CA ALA A 223 8.87 13.18 -13.55
C ALA A 223 10.26 13.72 -13.19
N CYS A 224 10.77 13.42 -11.99
CA CYS A 224 12.13 13.76 -11.56
C CYS A 224 13.20 12.77 -12.07
N GLY A 225 12.84 11.76 -12.87
CA GLY A 225 13.77 10.78 -13.44
C GLY A 225 14.32 9.77 -12.43
N SER A 226 13.78 9.71 -11.21
CA SER A 226 14.23 8.76 -10.17
C SER A 226 13.63 7.36 -10.33
N GLY A 227 12.70 7.19 -11.26
CA GLY A 227 11.93 5.97 -11.47
C GLY A 227 10.48 6.14 -11.04
N ARG A 228 9.66 5.14 -11.33
CA ARG A 228 8.23 5.16 -11.03
C ARG A 228 7.99 4.40 -9.73
N PHE A 229 8.01 5.09 -8.60
CA PHE A 229 7.65 4.55 -7.28
C PHE A 229 7.22 5.68 -6.33
N SER A 230 6.51 5.34 -5.25
CA SER A 230 6.13 6.30 -4.20
C SER A 230 7.00 6.16 -2.94
N ASP A 231 7.73 7.21 -2.59
CA ASP A 231 8.47 7.31 -1.32
C ASP A 231 7.53 7.35 -0.11
N LEU A 232 6.34 7.94 -0.29
CA LEU A 232 5.32 7.96 0.75
C LEU A 232 4.80 6.57 1.07
N LEU A 233 4.51 5.75 0.05
CA LEU A 233 4.11 4.35 0.26
C LEU A 233 5.23 3.55 0.92
N LEU A 234 6.49 3.77 0.52
CA LEU A 234 7.65 3.11 1.14
C LEU A 234 7.74 3.37 2.65
N GLN A 235 7.38 4.58 3.10
CA GLN A 235 7.34 4.95 4.53
C GLN A 235 6.24 4.22 5.32
N GLN A 236 5.30 3.58 4.63
CA GLN A 236 4.19 2.80 5.22
C GLN A 236 4.47 1.30 5.27
N ILE A 237 5.71 0.90 4.97
CA ILE A 237 6.23 -0.47 5.09
C ILE A 237 7.31 -0.44 6.17
N PRO A 238 7.40 -1.36 7.14
CA PRO A 238 8.45 -1.31 8.16
C PRO A 238 9.88 -1.28 7.59
N CYS A 239 10.78 -0.51 8.21
CA CYS A 239 12.21 -0.57 7.92
C CYS A 239 12.78 -1.96 8.29
N PRO A 240 13.72 -2.52 7.51
CA PRO A 240 14.45 -3.70 7.94
C PRO A 240 15.22 -3.41 9.24
N ARG A 241 15.36 -4.43 10.09
CA ARG A 241 16.08 -4.30 11.38
C ARG A 241 17.57 -4.02 11.20
N SER A 242 18.15 -4.53 10.13
CA SER A 242 19.44 -4.05 9.64
C SER A 242 19.15 -2.80 8.83
N ASP A 243 19.62 -1.64 9.27
CA ASP A 243 19.38 -0.34 8.61
C ASP A 243 19.84 -0.26 7.13
N SER A 244 20.41 -1.36 6.62
CA SER A 244 20.73 -1.62 5.23
C SER A 244 19.83 -2.73 4.64
N GLY A 245 19.13 -2.40 3.56
CA GLY A 245 18.41 -3.37 2.73
C GLY A 245 17.08 -2.86 2.18
N PRO A 246 16.51 -3.56 1.18
CA PRO A 246 15.15 -3.32 0.75
C PRO A 246 14.16 -3.66 1.87
N ARG A 247 13.02 -2.96 1.89
CA ARG A 247 11.91 -3.34 2.78
C ARG A 247 11.31 -4.66 2.26
N TRP A 248 10.66 -5.41 3.12
CA TRP A 248 10.11 -6.73 2.74
C TRP A 248 8.76 -7.05 3.38
N ASP A 249 8.42 -6.39 4.50
CA ASP A 249 7.18 -6.66 5.23
C ASP A 249 5.97 -6.00 4.54
N THR A 250 5.39 -6.73 3.61
CA THR A 250 4.21 -6.33 2.83
C THR A 250 2.93 -6.98 3.33
N GLU A 251 2.94 -7.54 4.54
CA GLU A 251 1.84 -8.38 5.02
C GLU A 251 0.51 -7.62 5.05
N VAL A 252 0.49 -6.45 5.70
CA VAL A 252 -0.71 -5.61 5.85
C VAL A 252 -1.22 -5.06 4.51
N PRO A 253 -0.40 -4.39 3.66
CA PRO A 253 -0.91 -3.88 2.39
C PRO A 253 -1.35 -5.01 1.45
N LEU A 254 -0.69 -6.17 1.45
CA LEU A 254 -1.20 -7.33 0.70
C LEU A 254 -2.54 -7.82 1.26
N ARG A 255 -2.74 -7.81 2.57
CA ARG A 255 -4.04 -8.18 3.15
C ARG A 255 -5.16 -7.26 2.65
N ILE A 256 -4.89 -5.96 2.54
CA ILE A 256 -5.82 -4.98 1.96
C ILE A 256 -6.08 -5.31 0.49
N VAL A 257 -5.03 -5.60 -0.31
CA VAL A 257 -5.19 -5.98 -1.73
C VAL A 257 -6.13 -7.17 -1.88
N PHE A 258 -5.90 -8.26 -1.15
CA PHE A 258 -6.74 -9.46 -1.27
C PHE A 258 -8.14 -9.25 -0.74
N TYR A 259 -8.30 -8.50 0.35
CA TYR A 259 -9.62 -8.09 0.85
C TYR A 259 -10.40 -7.31 -0.22
N CYS A 260 -9.76 -6.35 -0.90
CA CYS A 260 -10.38 -5.61 -2.01
C CYS A 260 -10.82 -6.52 -3.17
N LEU A 261 -10.06 -7.57 -3.49
CA LEU A 261 -10.38 -8.53 -4.56
C LEU A 261 -11.51 -9.51 -4.20
N GLU A 262 -11.81 -9.64 -2.92
CA GLU A 262 -12.92 -10.45 -2.40
C GLU A 262 -14.26 -9.70 -2.46
N GLU A 263 -14.24 -8.37 -2.46
CA GLU A 263 -15.43 -7.51 -2.55
C GLU A 263 -16.18 -7.68 -3.88
N GLU A 264 -17.51 -7.60 -3.84
CA GLU A 264 -18.35 -7.63 -5.05
C GLU A 264 -18.32 -6.31 -5.83
N ASP A 265 -18.08 -5.19 -5.15
CA ASP A 265 -17.99 -3.87 -5.77
C ASP A 265 -16.70 -3.74 -6.58
N LEU A 266 -16.84 -3.62 -7.91
CA LEU A 266 -15.73 -3.43 -8.85
C LEU A 266 -14.87 -2.21 -8.50
N ARG A 267 -15.45 -1.17 -7.88
CA ARG A 267 -14.68 0.00 -7.44
C ARG A 267 -13.71 -0.36 -6.31
N ARG A 268 -14.14 -1.20 -5.37
CA ARG A 268 -13.29 -1.71 -4.28
C ARG A 268 -12.22 -2.65 -4.82
N GLN A 269 -12.56 -3.53 -5.75
CA GLN A 269 -11.58 -4.38 -6.45
C GLN A 269 -10.50 -3.53 -7.15
N ALA A 270 -10.89 -2.42 -7.79
CA ALA A 270 -9.95 -1.51 -8.44
C ALA A 270 -8.99 -0.82 -7.44
N LEU A 271 -9.40 -0.57 -6.20
CA LEU A 271 -8.48 -0.08 -5.15
C LEU A 271 -7.40 -1.12 -4.85
N GLY A 272 -7.77 -2.40 -4.80
CA GLY A 272 -6.83 -3.51 -4.61
C GLY A 272 -5.78 -3.59 -5.73
N THR A 273 -6.20 -3.47 -7.00
CA THR A 273 -5.28 -3.56 -8.14
C THR A 273 -4.40 -2.31 -8.27
N ARG A 274 -4.89 -1.13 -7.91
CA ARG A 274 -4.09 0.10 -7.78
C ARG A 274 -3.01 -0.05 -6.71
N LEU A 275 -3.36 -0.51 -5.51
CA LEU A 275 -2.39 -0.77 -4.45
C LEU A 275 -1.35 -1.83 -4.87
N MET A 276 -1.78 -2.92 -5.51
CA MET A 276 -0.84 -3.93 -6.01
C MET A 276 0.12 -3.34 -7.04
N THR A 277 -0.36 -2.48 -7.95
CA THR A 277 0.49 -1.82 -8.97
C THR A 277 1.57 -0.96 -8.30
N LEU A 278 1.23 -0.18 -7.26
CA LEU A 278 2.19 0.61 -6.51
C LEU A 278 3.26 -0.26 -5.81
N LEU A 279 2.86 -1.40 -5.21
CA LEU A 279 3.79 -2.34 -4.58
C LEU A 279 4.73 -3.00 -5.61
N ILE A 280 4.21 -3.35 -6.79
CA ILE A 280 5.00 -3.88 -7.90
C ILE A 280 6.04 -2.84 -8.34
N ASN A 281 5.64 -1.58 -8.49
CA ASN A 281 6.53 -0.48 -8.86
C ASN A 281 7.65 -0.27 -7.83
N LEU A 282 7.34 -0.34 -6.53
CA LEU A 282 8.36 -0.34 -5.46
C LEU A 282 9.34 -1.50 -5.57
N SER A 283 8.85 -2.71 -5.87
CA SER A 283 9.70 -3.90 -6.05
C SER A 283 10.60 -3.78 -7.27
N TYR A 284 10.09 -3.19 -8.35
CA TYR A 284 10.84 -2.97 -9.58
C TYR A 284 11.93 -1.91 -9.41
N ALA A 285 11.67 -0.88 -8.61
CA ALA A 285 12.68 0.12 -8.21
C ALA A 285 13.75 -0.44 -7.24
N GLY A 286 13.62 -1.69 -6.78
CA GLY A 286 14.55 -2.32 -5.84
C GLY A 286 14.41 -1.81 -4.39
N LEU A 287 13.32 -1.11 -4.08
CA LEU A 287 13.03 -0.58 -2.74
C LEU A 287 12.27 -1.60 -1.88
N LEU A 288 11.63 -2.57 -2.54
CA LEU A 288 10.97 -3.71 -1.95
C LEU A 288 11.61 -5.00 -2.49
N ASP A 289 11.86 -5.98 -1.62
CA ASP A 289 12.46 -7.26 -2.02
C ASP A 289 11.50 -8.06 -2.91
N LEU A 290 11.79 -8.09 -4.21
CA LEU A 290 10.93 -8.71 -5.22
C LEU A 290 10.73 -10.23 -5.01
N PRO A 291 11.76 -11.05 -4.75
CA PRO A 291 11.56 -12.47 -4.46
C PRO A 291 10.67 -12.75 -3.24
N ILE A 292 10.86 -12.02 -2.14
CA ILE A 292 10.01 -12.15 -0.95
C ILE A 292 8.59 -11.70 -1.28
N PHE A 293 8.43 -10.56 -1.95
CA PHE A 293 7.13 -10.03 -2.36
C PHE A 293 6.35 -11.01 -3.25
N VAL A 294 6.96 -11.56 -4.31
CA VAL A 294 6.34 -12.59 -5.17
C VAL A 294 5.96 -13.83 -4.36
N SER A 295 6.78 -14.22 -3.40
CA SER A 295 6.50 -15.35 -2.52
C SER A 295 5.31 -15.09 -1.58
N SER A 296 5.19 -13.87 -1.05
CA SER A 296 4.06 -13.45 -0.23
C SER A 296 2.74 -13.42 -1.02
N VAL A 297 2.78 -12.90 -2.25
CA VAL A 297 1.61 -12.90 -3.15
C VAL A 297 1.19 -14.31 -3.51
N TYR A 298 2.16 -15.17 -3.89
CA TYR A 298 1.90 -16.58 -4.17
C TYR A 298 1.24 -17.29 -2.98
N SER A 299 1.81 -17.16 -1.78
CA SER A 299 1.27 -17.80 -0.57
C SER A 299 -0.19 -17.39 -0.31
N ARG A 300 -0.52 -16.10 -0.49
CA ARG A 300 -1.89 -15.61 -0.32
C ARG A 300 -2.83 -16.13 -1.42
N LEU A 301 -2.43 -16.09 -2.68
CA LEU A 301 -3.21 -16.66 -3.80
C LEU A 301 -3.51 -18.15 -3.60
N THR A 302 -2.57 -18.90 -3.05
CA THR A 302 -2.81 -20.32 -2.73
C THR A 302 -3.70 -20.53 -1.52
N ALA A 303 -3.82 -19.54 -0.63
CA ALA A 303 -4.67 -19.60 0.56
C ALA A 303 -6.11 -19.13 0.30
N THR A 304 -6.31 -18.15 -0.59
CA THR A 304 -7.63 -17.54 -0.92
C THR A 304 -8.29 -18.17 -2.14
N GLU A 305 -7.81 -19.34 -2.57
CA GLU A 305 -8.12 -19.98 -3.85
C GLU A 305 -7.65 -19.15 -5.07
N LEU A 306 -7.18 -19.86 -6.10
CA LEU A 306 -6.51 -19.23 -7.25
C LEU A 306 -7.46 -18.48 -8.19
N GLU A 307 -8.76 -18.48 -7.90
CA GLU A 307 -9.82 -17.87 -8.70
C GLU A 307 -9.70 -16.35 -8.84
N LYS A 308 -9.02 -15.69 -7.89
CA LYS A 308 -8.85 -14.23 -7.90
C LYS A 308 -7.73 -13.75 -8.83
N LEU A 309 -6.89 -14.65 -9.33
CA LEU A 309 -5.73 -14.28 -10.14
C LEU A 309 -6.10 -13.64 -11.49
N PRO A 310 -7.10 -14.11 -12.26
CA PRO A 310 -7.49 -13.45 -13.50
C PRO A 310 -7.98 -12.02 -13.27
N ALA A 311 -8.81 -11.80 -12.24
CA ALA A 311 -9.27 -10.48 -11.85
C ALA A 311 -8.08 -9.56 -11.52
N LEU A 312 -7.15 -10.05 -10.68
CA LEU A 312 -5.92 -9.35 -10.36
C LEU A 312 -5.13 -8.99 -11.63
N PHE A 313 -4.80 -9.95 -12.48
CA PHE A 313 -3.98 -9.73 -13.68
C PHE A 313 -4.61 -8.82 -14.72
N SER A 314 -5.94 -8.82 -14.82
CA SER A 314 -6.69 -7.94 -15.74
C SER A 314 -6.77 -6.50 -15.25
N GLY A 315 -6.81 -6.29 -13.92
CA GLY A 315 -6.89 -4.94 -13.34
C GLY A 315 -5.54 -4.27 -13.08
N LEU A 316 -4.41 -4.95 -13.29
CA LEU A 316 -3.07 -4.35 -13.20
C LEU A 316 -2.78 -3.46 -14.42
N SER A 317 -2.27 -2.26 -14.18
CA SER A 317 -1.88 -1.35 -15.27
C SER A 317 -0.70 -1.92 -16.06
N PRO A 318 -0.75 -1.98 -17.41
CA PRO A 318 0.34 -2.55 -18.20
C PRO A 318 1.60 -1.69 -18.06
N SER A 319 2.67 -2.30 -17.57
CA SER A 319 3.99 -1.67 -17.42
C SER A 319 5.10 -2.74 -17.42
N LEU A 320 6.35 -2.33 -17.63
CA LEU A 320 7.50 -3.23 -17.53
C LEU A 320 7.60 -3.90 -16.15
N ALA A 321 7.32 -3.12 -15.09
CA ALA A 321 7.31 -3.62 -13.72
C ALA A 321 6.25 -4.72 -13.54
N VAL A 322 5.05 -4.51 -14.07
CA VAL A 322 3.94 -5.47 -13.99
C VAL A 322 4.22 -6.72 -14.81
N HIS A 323 4.74 -6.62 -16.04
CA HIS A 323 5.09 -7.81 -16.81
C HIS A 323 6.20 -8.62 -16.15
N ARG A 324 7.22 -7.96 -15.59
CA ARG A 324 8.29 -8.62 -14.83
C ARG A 324 7.73 -9.36 -13.61
N PHE A 325 6.86 -8.71 -12.85
CA PHE A 325 6.17 -9.33 -11.74
C PHE A 325 5.33 -10.54 -12.18
N LYS A 326 4.52 -10.41 -13.24
CA LYS A 326 3.70 -11.50 -13.78
C LYS A 326 4.56 -12.69 -14.19
N VAL A 327 5.69 -12.49 -14.88
CA VAL A 327 6.60 -13.58 -15.27
C VAL A 327 7.10 -14.34 -14.05
N LEU A 328 7.59 -13.64 -13.03
CA LEU A 328 8.12 -14.28 -11.82
C LEU A 328 7.04 -14.99 -11.00
N LEU A 329 5.84 -14.41 -10.91
CA LEU A 329 4.72 -15.04 -10.22
C LEU A 329 4.23 -16.28 -10.96
N CYS A 330 4.07 -16.22 -12.28
CA CYS A 330 3.68 -17.36 -13.11
C CYS A 330 4.74 -18.47 -13.08
N GLN A 331 6.02 -18.11 -13.13
CA GLN A 331 7.13 -19.05 -12.95
C GLN A 331 7.02 -19.77 -11.61
N LYS A 332 6.79 -19.02 -10.52
CA LYS A 332 6.63 -19.60 -9.19
C LYS A 332 5.43 -20.54 -9.11
N LEU A 333 4.27 -20.11 -9.61
CA LEU A 333 3.05 -20.93 -9.69
C LEU A 333 3.31 -22.25 -10.42
N LEU A 334 3.90 -22.21 -11.62
CA LEU A 334 4.17 -23.40 -12.43
C LEU A 334 5.27 -24.32 -11.84
N THR A 335 6.27 -23.73 -11.17
CA THR A 335 7.37 -24.51 -10.57
C THR A 335 6.91 -25.25 -9.33
N ASP A 336 6.20 -24.57 -8.42
CA ASP A 336 5.71 -25.17 -7.19
C ASP A 336 4.61 -26.21 -7.45
N SER A 337 3.88 -26.08 -8.57
CA SER A 337 2.94 -27.11 -9.03
C SER A 337 3.58 -28.50 -9.23
N ARG A 338 4.88 -28.57 -9.50
CA ARG A 338 5.60 -29.85 -9.68
C ARG A 338 5.81 -30.60 -8.38
N HIS A 339 5.96 -29.86 -7.27
CA HIS A 339 6.39 -30.44 -6.00
C HIS A 339 5.23 -30.91 -5.13
N ALA A 340 3.99 -30.54 -5.46
CA ALA A 340 2.80 -30.92 -4.71
C ALA A 340 2.49 -32.43 -4.79
N THR A 341 2.82 -33.10 -5.89
CA THR A 341 2.48 -34.53 -6.11
C THR A 341 3.32 -35.51 -5.30
N HIS A 342 4.48 -35.08 -4.78
CA HIS A 342 5.40 -35.93 -4.01
C HIS A 342 5.50 -35.57 -2.53
N ARG A 343 4.71 -34.60 -2.06
CA ARG A 343 4.58 -34.34 -0.62
C ARG A 343 3.56 -35.30 0.00
N GLU A 344 3.91 -36.58 0.07
CA GLU A 344 3.43 -37.41 1.18
C GLU A 344 3.76 -36.65 2.46
N ALA A 345 2.77 -36.57 3.38
CA ALA A 345 2.69 -35.68 4.54
C ALA A 345 3.97 -35.59 5.38
N ARG A 346 5.00 -34.90 4.85
CA ARG A 346 6.17 -34.53 5.63
C ARG A 346 5.69 -33.43 6.56
N PRO A 347 5.85 -33.60 7.88
CA PRO A 347 5.42 -32.60 8.85
C PRO A 347 5.97 -31.26 8.40
N GLN A 348 5.05 -30.34 8.12
CA GLN A 348 5.35 -28.99 7.70
C GLN A 348 6.40 -28.47 8.69
N PRO A 349 7.60 -28.07 8.24
CA PRO A 349 8.62 -27.57 9.15
C PRO A 349 7.96 -26.41 9.89
N GLN A 350 7.69 -26.62 11.18
CA GLN A 350 7.13 -25.60 12.04
C GLN A 350 7.92 -24.33 11.76
N ILE A 351 7.20 -23.27 11.37
CA ILE A 351 7.74 -21.93 11.12
C ILE A 351 8.80 -21.71 12.17
N ARG A 352 10.08 -21.75 11.76
CA ARG A 352 11.19 -21.49 12.68
C ARG A 352 10.84 -20.17 13.33
N ALA A 353 10.66 -20.18 14.64
CA ALA A 353 10.45 -18.98 15.42
C ALA A 353 11.43 -17.94 14.87
N GLN A 354 10.89 -16.82 14.37
CA GLN A 354 11.74 -15.73 13.91
C GLN A 354 12.82 -15.51 14.97
N PRO A 355 14.10 -15.34 14.61
CA PRO A 355 15.17 -15.18 15.58
C PRO A 355 14.80 -14.02 16.52
N ARG A 356 14.33 -14.38 17.73
CA ARG A 356 14.18 -13.47 18.86
C ARG A 356 15.59 -13.23 19.35
N ALA A 357 16.16 -12.09 18.96
CA ALA A 357 17.43 -11.66 19.50
C ALA A 357 17.28 -11.43 21.01
N LEU A 358 18.17 -12.06 21.78
CA LEU A 358 18.41 -11.68 23.17
C LEU A 358 18.60 -10.16 23.23
N ARG A 359 17.87 -9.48 24.13
CA ARG A 359 18.16 -8.10 24.53
C ARG A 359 19.63 -8.04 24.94
N GLN A 360 20.48 -7.53 24.05
CA GLN A 360 21.82 -7.11 24.43
C GLN A 360 21.62 -5.87 25.31
N THR A 361 21.71 -6.09 26.63
CA THR A 361 21.86 -5.02 27.61
C THR A 361 23.10 -4.22 27.22
N ARG A 362 22.85 -3.04 26.67
CA ARG A 362 23.86 -2.05 26.30
C ARG A 362 24.50 -1.52 27.57
N THR A 363 25.61 -2.14 27.97
CA THR A 363 26.49 -1.59 29.00
C THR A 363 27.24 -0.43 28.37
N GLU A 364 26.93 0.78 28.83
CA GLU A 364 27.63 2.01 28.51
C GLU A 364 29.12 1.87 28.85
N SER A 365 30.00 2.05 27.89
CA SER A 365 31.35 2.53 28.20
C SER A 365 32.00 3.25 27.02
N SER A 366 32.57 4.40 27.40
CA SER A 366 33.77 5.01 26.86
C SER A 366 33.67 5.93 25.65
N MET A 367 33.58 7.22 26.00
CA MET A 367 34.03 8.36 25.22
C MET A 367 35.40 8.12 24.58
N LYS A 368 35.55 8.40 23.28
CA LYS A 368 36.82 8.89 22.74
C LYS A 368 36.67 9.68 21.44
N SER A 369 37.02 10.96 21.57
CA SER A 369 37.76 11.83 20.65
C SER A 369 37.40 11.89 19.17
N ILE A 370 36.93 13.08 18.82
CA ILE A 370 36.80 13.72 17.52
C ILE A 370 38.14 13.72 16.77
N SER A 371 38.12 13.21 15.54
CA SER A 371 39.07 13.58 14.49
C SER A 371 38.30 13.83 13.19
N ASP A 372 38.35 15.07 12.73
CA ASP A 372 37.89 15.55 11.43
C ASP A 372 38.56 14.75 10.31
N GLU A 373 37.78 13.93 9.61
CA GLU A 373 38.18 13.40 8.31
C GLU A 373 37.02 13.55 7.33
N SER A 374 37.31 14.29 6.26
CA SER A 374 36.43 14.66 5.16
C SER A 374 35.73 13.43 4.55
N VAL A 375 34.49 13.20 4.98
CA VAL A 375 33.59 12.16 4.46
C VAL A 375 33.23 12.48 3.01
N LYS A 376 33.93 11.83 2.07
CA LYS A 376 33.43 11.67 0.70
C LYS A 376 32.08 10.93 0.79
N PRO A 377 31.03 11.41 0.10
CA PRO A 377 29.75 10.72 0.10
C PRO A 377 29.96 9.29 -0.40
N PRO A 378 29.47 8.26 0.31
CA PRO A 378 29.51 6.91 -0.20
C PRO A 378 28.63 6.89 -1.45
N THR A 379 29.24 6.83 -2.63
CA THR A 379 28.63 6.28 -3.84
C THR A 379 28.44 4.79 -3.60
N SER A 380 27.51 4.45 -2.70
CA SER A 380 26.94 3.12 -2.59
C SER A 380 26.10 2.92 -3.86
N SER A 381 26.77 2.43 -4.90
CA SER A 381 26.10 1.57 -5.86
C SER A 381 25.63 0.36 -5.07
N ALA A 382 24.47 0.51 -4.43
CA ALA A 382 23.75 -0.58 -3.82
C ALA A 382 23.76 -1.69 -4.87
N GLN A 383 24.39 -2.81 -4.54
CA GLN A 383 24.29 -4.03 -5.33
C GLN A 383 22.80 -4.37 -5.32
N LEU A 384 22.05 -3.80 -6.27
CA LEU A 384 20.65 -4.09 -6.47
C LEU A 384 20.58 -5.60 -6.49
N ASN A 385 19.71 -6.18 -5.67
CA ASN A 385 19.34 -7.58 -5.75
C ASN A 385 18.85 -7.81 -7.18
N LYS A 386 19.77 -8.17 -8.08
CA LYS A 386 19.48 -8.43 -9.49
C LYS A 386 18.82 -9.78 -9.50
N THR A 387 17.53 -9.81 -9.18
CA THR A 387 16.69 -10.97 -9.49
C THR A 387 16.75 -11.13 -11.00
N THR A 388 17.58 -12.06 -11.46
CA THR A 388 17.77 -12.34 -12.87
C THR A 388 16.44 -12.82 -13.44
N MET A 389 16.03 -12.23 -14.55
CA MET A 389 14.87 -12.73 -15.30
C MET A 389 15.18 -14.16 -15.78
N PRO A 390 14.19 -15.08 -15.75
CA PRO A 390 14.37 -16.38 -16.39
C PRO A 390 14.67 -16.21 -17.88
N GLY A 391 15.61 -17.01 -18.39
CA GLY A 391 15.88 -17.09 -19.83
C GLY A 391 14.78 -17.83 -20.57
N TYR A 392 14.71 -17.68 -21.90
CA TYR A 392 13.66 -18.27 -22.72
C TYR A 392 13.59 -19.80 -22.61
N ALA A 393 14.72 -20.51 -22.55
CA ALA A 393 14.71 -21.97 -22.36
C ALA A 393 13.89 -22.40 -21.12
N GLU A 394 13.96 -21.64 -20.03
CA GLU A 394 13.17 -21.90 -18.81
C GLU A 394 11.69 -21.59 -19.03
N ILE A 395 11.37 -20.48 -19.70
CA ILE A 395 9.99 -20.12 -20.07
C ILE A 395 9.36 -21.21 -20.94
N GLN A 396 10.06 -21.65 -21.98
CA GLN A 396 9.63 -22.72 -22.89
C GLN A 396 9.35 -24.01 -22.10
N ARG A 397 10.29 -24.43 -21.23
CA ARG A 397 10.15 -25.63 -20.40
C ARG A 397 8.93 -25.57 -19.47
N LEU A 398 8.62 -24.40 -18.92
CA LEU A 398 7.46 -24.22 -18.04
C LEU A 398 6.14 -24.24 -18.81
N VAL A 399 6.12 -23.68 -20.03
CA VAL A 399 4.96 -23.63 -20.90
C VAL A 399 4.64 -25.00 -21.51
N GLU A 400 5.65 -25.74 -21.94
CA GLU A 400 5.49 -27.10 -22.52
C GLU A 400 5.22 -28.17 -21.46
N MET A 401 5.39 -27.83 -20.18
CA MET A 401 5.14 -28.76 -19.09
C MET A 401 3.69 -29.28 -19.12
N LYS A 402 3.54 -30.60 -19.23
CA LYS A 402 2.26 -31.27 -18.98
C LYS A 402 1.97 -31.21 -17.48
N VAL A 403 1.07 -30.32 -17.07
CA VAL A 403 0.64 -30.24 -15.68
C VAL A 403 -0.41 -31.32 -15.48
N SER A 404 -0.02 -32.38 -14.78
CA SER A 404 -1.01 -33.31 -14.23
C SER A 404 -1.93 -32.49 -13.32
N PRO A 405 -3.27 -32.68 -13.38
CA PRO A 405 -4.22 -31.89 -12.60
C PRO A 405 -3.73 -31.74 -11.16
N PHE A 406 -3.46 -30.48 -10.81
CA PHE A 406 -2.83 -30.08 -9.57
C PHE A 406 -3.88 -30.17 -8.47
N SER A 407 -3.68 -31.07 -7.52
CA SER A 407 -4.70 -31.42 -6.51
C SER A 407 -6.08 -31.65 -7.16
N ALA A 408 -7.13 -31.90 -6.39
CA ALA A 408 -8.47 -31.95 -6.98
C ALA A 408 -9.00 -30.55 -7.37
N ASN A 409 -8.24 -29.47 -7.07
CA ASN A 409 -8.83 -28.14 -6.91
C ASN A 409 -8.39 -27.13 -7.98
N VAL A 410 -7.39 -27.43 -8.83
CA VAL A 410 -6.98 -26.50 -9.90
C VAL A 410 -7.41 -27.00 -11.26
N SER A 411 -8.31 -26.22 -11.89
CA SER A 411 -8.80 -26.47 -13.25
C SER A 411 -7.66 -26.41 -14.28
N SER A 412 -7.75 -27.25 -15.31
CA SER A 412 -6.84 -27.20 -16.47
C SER A 412 -6.84 -25.82 -17.13
N SER A 413 -8.02 -25.18 -17.21
CA SER A 413 -8.20 -23.81 -17.70
C SER A 413 -7.29 -22.82 -16.97
N PHE A 414 -7.21 -22.92 -15.65
CA PHE A 414 -6.38 -22.04 -14.84
C PHE A 414 -4.89 -22.17 -15.23
N VAL A 415 -4.40 -23.40 -15.37
CA VAL A 415 -3.01 -23.65 -15.79
C VAL A 415 -2.74 -23.05 -17.17
N LEU A 416 -3.67 -23.23 -18.13
CA LEU A 416 -3.54 -22.63 -19.45
C LEU A 416 -3.48 -21.09 -19.36
N ARG A 417 -4.29 -20.48 -18.50
CA ARG A 417 -4.24 -19.04 -18.25
C ARG A 417 -2.87 -18.59 -17.72
N ILE A 418 -2.28 -19.31 -16.76
CA ILE A 418 -0.93 -19.00 -16.25
C ILE A 418 0.11 -19.06 -17.36
N LYS A 419 0.08 -20.11 -18.18
CA LYS A 419 1.01 -20.26 -19.31
C LYS A 419 0.85 -19.12 -20.32
N PHE A 420 -0.39 -18.74 -20.62
CA PHE A 420 -0.69 -17.63 -21.50
C PHE A 420 -0.16 -16.30 -20.94
N GLU A 421 -0.40 -16.01 -19.67
CA GLU A 421 0.07 -14.78 -19.01
C GLU A 421 1.61 -14.75 -18.90
N LEU A 422 2.25 -15.90 -18.70
CA LEU A 422 3.71 -16.05 -18.71
C LEU A 422 4.30 -15.70 -20.07
N LEU A 423 3.80 -16.33 -21.15
CA LEU A 423 4.29 -16.08 -22.51
C LEU A 423 4.05 -14.65 -22.97
N THR A 424 2.83 -14.14 -22.77
CA THR A 424 2.47 -12.78 -23.18
C THR A 424 3.28 -11.74 -22.43
N SER A 425 3.38 -11.86 -21.10
CA SER A 425 4.18 -10.92 -20.30
C SER A 425 5.67 -11.00 -20.63
N TYR A 426 6.21 -12.19 -20.88
CA TYR A 426 7.60 -12.34 -21.28
C TYR A 426 7.87 -11.70 -22.65
N GLY A 427 7.01 -11.94 -23.64
CA GLY A 427 7.16 -11.31 -24.95
C GLY A 427 7.01 -9.78 -24.92
N MET A 428 6.13 -9.24 -24.08
CA MET A 428 6.01 -7.78 -23.87
C MET A 428 7.28 -7.17 -23.24
N LEU A 429 7.97 -7.90 -22.35
CA LEU A 429 9.27 -7.47 -21.84
C LEU A 429 10.32 -7.48 -22.96
N GLN A 430 10.35 -8.52 -23.78
CA GLN A 430 11.29 -8.65 -24.89
C GLN A 430 11.05 -7.63 -26.00
N SER A 431 9.79 -7.23 -26.25
CA SER A 431 9.47 -6.20 -27.24
C SER A 431 9.95 -4.82 -26.80
N ALA A 432 9.87 -4.52 -25.50
CA ALA A 432 10.25 -3.23 -24.94
C ALA A 432 11.72 -3.12 -24.51
N ALA A 433 12.42 -4.25 -24.35
CA ALA A 433 13.85 -4.28 -24.03
C ALA A 433 14.71 -3.71 -25.16
N SER A 434 15.83 -3.05 -24.80
CA SER A 434 16.82 -2.61 -25.79
C SER A 434 17.49 -3.81 -26.46
N SER A 435 18.06 -3.62 -27.67
CA SER A 435 18.67 -4.73 -28.41
C SER A 435 19.77 -5.48 -27.65
N ALA A 436 20.44 -4.83 -26.68
CA ALA A 436 21.48 -5.44 -25.86
C ALA A 436 20.92 -6.25 -24.68
N GLU A 437 19.68 -5.96 -24.26
CA GLU A 437 18.99 -6.60 -23.13
C GLU A 437 18.06 -7.73 -23.56
N LYS A 438 17.74 -7.82 -24.87
CA LYS A 438 16.90 -8.88 -25.41
C LYS A 438 17.54 -10.25 -25.23
N ASP A 439 16.72 -11.23 -24.88
CA ASP A 439 17.13 -12.63 -24.80
C ASP A 439 17.42 -13.16 -26.21
N ALA A 440 18.66 -13.58 -26.45
CA ALA A 440 19.10 -14.09 -27.74
C ALA A 440 18.35 -15.38 -28.15
N GLU A 441 18.01 -16.23 -27.18
CA GLU A 441 17.26 -17.45 -27.42
C GLU A 441 15.81 -17.16 -27.80
N TRP A 442 15.19 -16.16 -27.16
CA TRP A 442 13.87 -15.66 -27.53
C TRP A 442 13.85 -15.18 -28.98
N LEU A 443 14.81 -14.33 -29.37
CA LEU A 443 14.90 -13.82 -30.75
C LEU A 443 15.10 -14.94 -31.77
N ALA A 444 15.96 -15.91 -31.46
CA ALA A 444 16.16 -17.09 -32.32
C ALA A 444 14.88 -17.94 -32.42
N ALA A 445 14.17 -18.12 -31.31
CA ALA A 445 12.92 -18.87 -31.26
C ALA A 445 11.78 -18.18 -32.01
N LEU A 446 11.70 -16.84 -31.96
CA LEU A 446 10.74 -16.05 -32.71
C LEU A 446 10.96 -16.21 -34.21
N ARG A 447 12.18 -15.97 -34.71
CA ARG A 447 12.53 -16.11 -36.13
C ARG A 447 12.37 -17.54 -36.65
N GLY A 448 12.69 -18.52 -35.82
CA GLY A 448 12.61 -19.94 -36.16
C GLY A 448 11.20 -20.54 -36.03
N GLY A 449 10.18 -19.76 -35.68
CA GLY A 449 8.81 -20.26 -35.47
C GLY A 449 8.65 -21.17 -34.25
N ARG A 450 9.67 -21.32 -33.40
CA ARG A 450 9.62 -22.18 -32.21
C ARG A 450 8.61 -21.69 -31.18
N ILE A 451 8.44 -20.37 -31.05
CA ILE A 451 7.43 -19.81 -30.12
C ILE A 451 6.01 -20.20 -30.56
N ALA A 452 5.72 -20.15 -31.87
CA ALA A 452 4.44 -20.61 -32.41
C ALA A 452 4.23 -22.10 -32.13
N HIS A 453 5.28 -22.92 -32.33
CA HIS A 453 5.23 -24.34 -32.00
C HIS A 453 5.01 -24.62 -30.51
N THR A 454 5.70 -23.91 -29.61
CA THR A 454 5.51 -24.00 -28.17
C THR A 454 4.08 -23.61 -27.77
N SER A 455 3.50 -22.58 -28.40
CA SER A 455 2.09 -22.22 -28.23
C SER A 455 1.16 -23.35 -28.68
N ASP A 456 1.41 -23.95 -29.84
CA ASP A 456 0.61 -25.06 -30.35
C ASP A 456 0.69 -26.29 -29.42
N LEU A 457 1.86 -26.59 -28.86
CA LEU A 457 2.01 -27.67 -27.87
C LEU A 457 1.29 -27.36 -26.55
N ALA A 458 1.32 -26.11 -26.10
CA ALA A 458 0.73 -25.71 -24.83
C ALA A 458 -0.81 -25.61 -24.89
N PHE A 459 -1.36 -25.22 -26.04
CA PHE A 459 -2.77 -24.87 -26.20
C PHE A 459 -3.53 -25.67 -27.29
N GLY A 460 -2.86 -26.58 -28.00
CA GLY A 460 -3.43 -27.30 -29.16
C GLY A 460 -3.98 -28.70 -28.86
N SER A 461 -4.02 -29.13 -27.61
CA SER A 461 -4.30 -30.54 -27.24
C SER A 461 -5.79 -30.96 -27.24
N ASP A 462 -6.73 -30.08 -27.61
CA ASP A 462 -8.15 -30.44 -27.58
C ASP A 462 -8.75 -30.51 -29.00
N ASP A 463 -9.05 -31.74 -29.44
CA ASP A 463 -9.87 -32.08 -30.62
C ASP A 463 -11.34 -31.64 -30.48
N LEU A 464 -11.66 -30.85 -29.45
CA LEU A 464 -12.98 -30.28 -29.21
C LEU A 464 -12.96 -28.82 -29.64
N GLU A 465 -13.30 -28.58 -30.90
CA GLU A 465 -13.54 -27.26 -31.50
C GLU A 465 -14.56 -26.48 -30.64
N GLY A 466 -14.07 -25.68 -29.68
CA GLY A 466 -14.90 -24.88 -28.78
C GLY A 466 -14.35 -24.62 -27.37
N GLY A 467 -13.25 -25.26 -26.97
CA GLY A 467 -12.64 -25.06 -25.65
C GLY A 467 -11.84 -23.75 -25.50
N GLU A 468 -11.71 -23.25 -24.26
CA GLU A 468 -10.91 -22.05 -23.91
C GLU A 468 -9.46 -22.11 -24.40
N SER A 469 -8.90 -23.32 -24.53
CA SER A 469 -7.55 -23.55 -25.05
C SER A 469 -7.37 -22.96 -26.47
N GLY A 470 -8.36 -23.13 -27.34
CA GLY A 470 -8.35 -22.57 -28.69
C GLY A 470 -8.32 -21.04 -28.67
N ALA A 471 -9.09 -20.41 -27.77
CA ALA A 471 -9.13 -18.96 -27.63
C ALA A 471 -7.76 -18.39 -27.19
N PHE A 472 -7.07 -19.03 -26.24
CA PHE A 472 -5.71 -18.63 -25.85
C PHE A 472 -4.72 -18.76 -27.00
N ARG A 473 -4.78 -19.85 -27.76
CA ARG A 473 -3.93 -20.09 -28.93
C ARG A 473 -4.12 -19.00 -29.99
N THR A 474 -5.35 -18.77 -30.42
CA THR A 474 -5.65 -17.76 -31.46
C THR A 474 -5.26 -16.36 -31.01
N THR A 475 -5.54 -16.02 -29.75
CA THR A 475 -5.16 -14.71 -29.20
C THR A 475 -3.64 -14.55 -29.16
N PHE A 476 -2.91 -15.57 -28.70
CA PHE A 476 -1.45 -15.51 -28.64
C PHE A 476 -0.82 -15.44 -30.04
N GLN A 477 -1.33 -16.19 -31.01
CA GLN A 477 -0.87 -16.10 -32.40
C GLN A 477 -1.10 -14.70 -33.00
N SER A 478 -2.24 -14.07 -32.69
CA SER A 478 -2.48 -12.67 -33.07
C SER A 478 -1.46 -11.73 -32.45
N ILE A 479 -1.12 -11.89 -31.17
CA ILE A 479 -0.10 -11.08 -30.49
C ILE A 479 1.28 -11.34 -31.13
N LEU A 480 1.62 -12.59 -31.38
CA LEU A 480 2.89 -12.99 -31.98
C LEU A 480 3.10 -12.35 -33.35
N SER A 481 2.05 -12.14 -34.13
CA SER A 481 2.13 -11.44 -35.44
C SER A 481 2.51 -9.95 -35.33
N THR A 482 2.38 -9.36 -34.14
CA THR A 482 2.76 -7.96 -33.88
C THR A 482 4.19 -7.80 -33.37
N TRP A 483 4.84 -8.90 -32.96
CA TRP A 483 6.24 -8.95 -32.51
C TRP A 483 7.16 -9.33 -33.65
#